data_AF-A0A3R7BWU4-F1
#
_entry.id   AF-A0A3R7BWU4-F1
#
_cell.length_a   1.000
_cell.length_b   1.000
_cell.length_c   1.000
_cell.angle_alpha   90.00
_cell.angle_beta   90.00
_cell.angle_gamma   90.00
#
_symmetry.space_group_name_H-M   'P 1'
#
loop_
_entity.id
_entity.type
_entity.pdbx_description
1 polymer ?
#
loop_
_entity_poly.entity_id
_entity_poly.type
_entity_poly.pdbx_seq_one_letter_code
_entity_poly.pdbx_strand_id
1 'polypeptide(L)'
;MEAPLTANEFYFAITKSARNKAPGPDGLPIEYYLTDPHNWARVFEVCYSNQLHRGRMTKFQRRAHLSLLYKAGERLEPGNHRPLTLLNSDAKLGPKIMSYRLGKTLPTILHEDQHGFVPGRSIQQALFEFTSIQQYCKLNDVAKLSLDRHLLPIFGDIKFRLQHNALGFLYKFAWRHGSTNCVHGCDTPETAIHLFWDCPHAERIWKRYLTPLEFIFGRLGWQDILFTDSIRLKEEFKKQPQDGFFVLLQFVRAICFRQLWLQRNLLLYNEAFPDTLALDAEIQAYMWLHIQAHFKRIDGQDKRKYKRFYDILRRGGDVYKDFLPKQQSQNEVNNSGSPPSQVQDVRP
;
A
#
# COMPACT_ATOMS: atom_id res chain seq x y z
N MET A 1 25.20 -13.13 -10.08
CA MET A 1 25.42 -11.68 -9.77
C MET A 1 26.79 -11.42 -9.15
N GLU A 2 27.53 -12.44 -8.72
CA GLU A 2 28.79 -12.31 -7.98
C GLU A 2 30.05 -12.18 -8.86
N ALA A 3 29.92 -12.40 -10.17
CA ALA A 3 31.03 -12.24 -11.10
C ALA A 3 31.56 -10.79 -11.08
N PRO A 4 32.90 -10.58 -11.17
CA PRO A 4 33.48 -9.23 -11.22
C PRO A 4 32.90 -8.37 -12.35
N LEU A 5 32.87 -7.05 -12.16
CA LEU A 5 32.51 -6.11 -13.21
C LEU A 5 33.73 -5.88 -14.11
N THR A 6 33.57 -6.09 -15.41
CA THR A 6 34.69 -6.07 -16.36
C THR A 6 34.80 -4.75 -17.14
N ALA A 7 35.99 -4.43 -17.67
CA ALA A 7 36.17 -3.28 -18.55
C ALA A 7 35.22 -3.30 -19.76
N ASN A 8 34.97 -4.46 -20.36
CA ASN A 8 34.02 -4.57 -21.48
C ASN A 8 32.59 -4.15 -21.10
N GLU A 9 32.16 -4.47 -19.88
CA GLU A 9 30.86 -4.06 -19.38
C GLU A 9 30.80 -2.57 -19.05
N PHE A 10 31.89 -1.98 -18.54
CA PHE A 10 31.99 -0.53 -18.37
C PHE A 10 32.00 0.20 -19.69
N TYR A 11 32.72 -0.30 -20.69
CA TYR A 11 32.70 0.23 -22.05
C TYR A 11 31.27 0.25 -22.60
N PHE A 12 30.55 -0.86 -22.46
CA PHE A 12 29.13 -0.94 -22.83
C PHE A 12 28.28 0.05 -22.03
N ALA A 13 28.46 0.14 -20.72
CA ALA A 13 27.70 1.03 -19.85
C ALA A 13 27.90 2.51 -20.21
N ILE A 14 29.13 2.92 -20.53
CA ILE A 14 29.48 4.27 -20.98
C ILE A 14 28.83 4.55 -22.33
N THR A 15 29.10 3.71 -23.33
CA THR A 15 28.66 3.92 -24.72
C THR A 15 27.14 3.86 -24.89
N LYS A 16 26.43 3.08 -24.06
CA LYS A 16 24.96 2.97 -24.08
C LYS A 16 24.27 3.94 -23.14
N SER A 17 24.98 4.86 -22.50
CA SER A 17 24.36 5.86 -21.63
C SER A 17 23.76 7.01 -22.42
N ALA A 18 22.61 7.48 -21.95
CA ALA A 18 21.86 8.52 -22.63
C ALA A 18 22.62 9.85 -22.51
N ARG A 19 22.79 10.52 -23.64
CA ARG A 19 23.40 11.85 -23.76
C ARG A 19 22.45 12.96 -23.31
N ASN A 20 22.98 14.16 -23.12
CA ASN A 20 22.24 15.37 -22.74
C ASN A 20 21.44 15.20 -21.45
N LYS A 21 22.03 14.53 -20.45
CA LYS A 21 21.46 14.38 -19.11
C LYS A 21 22.16 15.33 -18.15
N ALA A 22 21.40 15.86 -17.19
CA ALA A 22 21.96 16.72 -16.15
C ALA A 22 23.03 15.95 -15.35
N PRO A 23 24.21 16.55 -15.12
CA PRO A 23 25.27 15.95 -14.31
C PRO A 23 24.91 15.96 -12.82
N GLY A 24 25.69 15.22 -12.04
CA GLY A 24 25.63 15.28 -10.58
C GLY A 24 26.48 16.43 -10.03
N PRO A 25 26.76 16.41 -8.71
CA PRO A 25 27.59 17.41 -8.03
C PRO A 25 28.99 17.67 -8.58
N ASP A 26 29.57 16.76 -9.35
CA ASP A 26 30.88 16.98 -9.99
C ASP A 26 30.81 17.77 -11.30
N GLY A 27 29.61 18.01 -11.83
CA GLY A 27 29.41 18.70 -13.11
C GLY A 27 29.83 17.89 -14.33
N LEU A 28 30.24 16.62 -14.19
CA LEU A 28 30.73 15.79 -15.29
C LEU A 28 29.58 14.98 -15.94
N PRO A 29 29.18 15.32 -17.17
CA PRO A 29 28.14 14.59 -17.87
C PRO A 29 28.75 13.32 -18.50
N ILE A 30 27.90 12.45 -19.07
CA ILE A 30 28.38 11.18 -19.64
C ILE A 30 29.33 11.40 -20.83
N GLU A 31 29.17 12.52 -21.54
CA GLU A 31 29.97 12.96 -22.68
C GLU A 31 31.45 13.09 -22.34
N TYR A 32 31.78 13.43 -21.08
CA TYR A 32 33.16 13.44 -20.61
C TYR A 32 33.81 12.05 -20.72
N TYR A 33 33.10 11.00 -20.32
CA TYR A 33 33.59 9.63 -20.39
C TYR A 33 33.55 9.05 -21.81
N LEU A 34 32.73 9.62 -22.68
CA LEU A 34 32.67 9.26 -24.11
C LEU A 34 33.86 9.80 -24.91
N THR A 35 34.68 10.69 -24.36
CA THR A 35 35.91 11.17 -25.01
C THR A 35 36.91 10.03 -25.23
N ASP A 36 37.02 9.11 -24.27
CA ASP A 36 37.86 7.92 -24.33
C ASP A 36 37.26 6.75 -23.53
N PRO A 37 36.22 6.10 -24.07
CA PRO A 37 35.48 5.07 -23.34
C PRO A 37 36.34 3.82 -23.05
N HIS A 38 37.39 3.56 -23.83
CA HIS A 38 38.28 2.42 -23.62
C HIS A 38 39.14 2.60 -22.37
N ASN A 39 39.78 3.77 -22.23
CA ASN A 39 40.60 4.05 -21.05
C ASN A 39 39.74 4.22 -19.80
N TRP A 40 38.61 4.93 -19.89
CA TRP A 40 37.69 5.05 -18.75
C TRP A 40 37.17 3.69 -18.27
N ALA A 41 36.84 2.77 -19.19
CA ALA A 41 36.39 1.44 -18.84
C ALA A 41 37.41 0.66 -17.98
N ARG A 42 38.69 0.72 -18.34
CA ARG A 42 39.78 0.08 -17.57
C ARG A 42 39.95 0.71 -16.20
N VAL A 43 39.87 2.04 -16.12
CA VAL A 43 39.91 2.76 -14.84
C VAL A 43 38.74 2.33 -13.94
N PHE A 44 37.52 2.28 -14.48
CA PHE A 44 36.35 1.91 -13.70
C PHE A 44 36.36 0.45 -13.24
N GLU A 45 36.90 -0.48 -14.03
CA GLU A 45 37.10 -1.87 -13.60
C GLU A 45 37.95 -1.93 -12.32
N VAL A 46 39.12 -1.26 -12.31
CA VAL A 46 40.00 -1.21 -11.14
C VAL A 46 39.31 -0.51 -9.96
N CYS A 47 38.68 0.65 -10.20
CA CYS A 47 38.00 1.39 -9.15
C CYS A 47 36.85 0.60 -8.51
N TYR A 48 35.96 0.03 -9.32
CA TYR A 48 34.81 -0.72 -8.82
C TYR A 48 35.21 -2.05 -8.19
N SER A 49 36.25 -2.72 -8.70
CA SER A 49 36.79 -3.93 -8.06
C SER A 49 37.20 -3.65 -6.61
N ASN A 50 37.97 -2.58 -6.38
CA ASN A 50 38.36 -2.16 -5.04
C ASN A 50 37.14 -1.73 -4.17
N GLN A 51 36.19 -1.02 -4.75
CA GLN A 51 34.98 -0.57 -4.02
C GLN A 51 34.11 -1.74 -3.57
N LEU A 52 33.92 -2.73 -4.43
CA LEU A 52 33.15 -3.95 -4.13
C LEU A 52 33.87 -4.79 -3.07
N HIS A 53 35.19 -4.95 -3.19
CA HIS A 53 35.99 -5.63 -2.16
C HIS A 53 35.86 -4.96 -0.78
N ARG A 54 35.89 -3.63 -0.73
CA ARG A 54 35.70 -2.85 0.52
C ARG A 54 34.24 -2.73 0.97
N GLY A 55 33.28 -3.18 0.17
CA GLY A 55 31.85 -3.01 0.42
C GLY A 55 31.38 -1.56 0.41
N ARG A 56 32.11 -0.62 -0.21
CA ARG A 56 31.76 0.81 -0.17
C ARG A 56 32.31 1.62 -1.36
N MET A 57 31.44 2.41 -1.99
CA MET A 57 31.80 3.40 -3.02
C MET A 57 32.65 4.56 -2.46
N THR A 58 33.07 5.52 -3.30
CA THR A 58 33.76 6.73 -2.81
C THR A 58 32.80 7.71 -2.12
N LYS A 59 33.34 8.71 -1.40
CA LYS A 59 32.54 9.77 -0.77
C LYS A 59 31.76 10.59 -1.80
N PHE A 60 32.33 10.81 -2.98
CA PHE A 60 31.72 11.62 -4.04
C PHE A 60 30.59 10.86 -4.74
N GLN A 61 30.78 9.57 -5.02
CA GLN A 61 29.75 8.72 -5.61
C GLN A 61 28.50 8.54 -4.73
N ARG A 62 28.62 8.79 -3.42
CA ARG A 62 27.50 8.75 -2.47
C ARG A 62 26.83 10.12 -2.26
N ARG A 63 27.23 11.16 -3.00
CA ARG A 63 26.59 12.48 -2.96
C ARG A 63 25.72 12.66 -4.19
N ALA A 64 24.65 13.42 -4.03
CA ALA A 64 23.74 13.77 -5.11
C ALA A 64 23.22 15.19 -4.92
N HIS A 65 22.80 15.82 -6.02
CA HIS A 65 21.99 17.04 -5.96
C HIS A 65 20.51 16.67 -5.94
N LEU A 66 19.76 17.26 -5.02
CA LEU A 66 18.31 17.12 -4.97
C LEU A 66 17.68 18.31 -5.69
N SER A 67 16.90 18.03 -6.73
CA SER A 67 16.10 19.03 -7.44
C SER A 67 14.62 18.72 -7.27
N LEU A 68 13.80 19.73 -6.98
CA LEU A 68 12.35 19.57 -6.84
C LEU A 68 11.67 19.93 -8.15
N LEU A 69 11.00 18.96 -8.77
CA LEU A 69 10.20 19.16 -9.98
C LEU A 69 8.73 19.36 -9.62
N TYR A 70 8.18 20.52 -9.94
CA TYR A 70 6.76 20.78 -9.74
C TYR A 70 5.89 19.87 -10.61
N LYS A 71 4.90 19.21 -9.99
CA LYS A 71 3.96 18.30 -10.64
C LYS A 71 2.65 18.99 -11.00
N ALA A 72 1.90 19.47 -9.99
CA ALA A 72 0.60 20.13 -10.12
C ALA A 72 0.12 20.63 -8.75
N GLY A 73 -0.83 21.58 -8.69
CA GLY A 73 -1.45 22.07 -7.46
C GLY A 73 -0.79 23.33 -6.89
N GLU A 74 -0.99 23.59 -5.60
CA GLU A 74 -0.36 24.73 -4.92
C GLU A 74 1.16 24.53 -4.80
N ARG A 75 1.95 25.55 -5.15
CA ARG A 75 3.42 25.45 -5.20
C ARG A 75 4.09 25.44 -3.82
N LEU A 76 3.43 25.99 -2.81
CA LEU A 76 3.93 26.01 -1.45
C LEU A 76 3.80 24.64 -0.76
N GLU A 77 2.90 23.79 -1.26
CA GLU A 77 2.67 22.45 -0.73
C GLU A 77 3.78 21.47 -1.19
N PRO A 78 4.61 20.91 -0.28
CA PRO A 78 5.71 20.04 -0.66
C PRO A 78 5.27 18.76 -1.39
N GLY A 79 4.06 18.24 -1.10
CA GLY A 79 3.49 17.07 -1.75
C GLY A 79 3.22 17.24 -3.26
N ASN A 80 3.21 18.48 -3.73
CA ASN A 80 3.01 18.84 -5.14
C ASN A 80 4.31 18.88 -5.95
N HIS A 81 5.46 18.59 -5.32
CA HIS A 81 6.76 18.45 -5.97
C HIS A 81 7.21 16.98 -6.00
N ARG A 82 7.97 16.62 -7.03
CA ARG A 82 8.66 15.34 -7.14
C ARG A 82 10.15 15.56 -6.90
N PRO A 83 10.76 14.94 -5.87
CA PRO A 83 12.20 14.98 -5.71
C PRO A 83 12.88 14.19 -6.84
N LEU A 84 13.87 14.81 -7.48
CA LEU A 84 14.77 14.19 -8.43
C LEU A 84 16.19 14.21 -7.87
N THR A 85 16.78 13.03 -7.71
CA THR A 85 18.14 12.86 -7.20
C THR A 85 19.12 12.72 -8.36
N LEU A 86 19.97 13.73 -8.55
CA LEU A 86 21.01 13.78 -9.57
C LEU A 86 22.32 13.24 -9.00
N LEU A 87 22.60 11.96 -9.27
CA LEU A 87 23.89 11.33 -8.99
C LEU A 87 24.93 11.69 -10.07
N ASN A 88 26.21 11.62 -9.71
CA ASN A 88 27.31 11.68 -10.69
C ASN A 88 27.18 10.55 -11.71
N SER A 89 27.72 10.77 -12.91
CA SER A 89 27.61 9.81 -14.02
C SER A 89 28.36 8.51 -13.71
N ASP A 90 29.53 8.60 -13.08
CA ASP A 90 30.35 7.46 -12.69
C ASP A 90 29.62 6.52 -11.73
N ALA A 91 28.92 7.06 -10.72
CA ALA A 91 28.16 6.31 -9.74
C ALA A 91 27.03 5.47 -10.35
N LYS A 92 26.55 5.83 -11.54
CA LYS A 92 25.46 5.14 -12.27
C LYS A 92 25.96 3.96 -13.11
N LEU A 93 27.25 3.89 -13.43
CA LEU A 93 27.79 2.89 -14.36
C LEU A 93 27.71 1.46 -13.80
N GLY A 94 28.16 1.25 -12.56
CA GLY A 94 28.03 -0.05 -11.89
C GLY A 94 26.59 -0.55 -11.80
N PRO A 95 25.64 0.24 -11.25
CA PRO A 95 24.21 -0.11 -11.23
C PRO A 95 23.63 -0.42 -12.61
N LYS A 96 24.08 0.28 -13.66
CA LYS A 96 23.66 0.00 -15.04
C LYS A 96 24.10 -1.38 -15.52
N ILE A 97 25.35 -1.77 -15.25
CA ILE A 97 25.83 -3.13 -15.57
C ILE A 97 25.01 -4.18 -14.81
N MET A 98 24.76 -3.95 -13.53
CA MET A 98 23.97 -4.85 -12.69
C MET A 98 22.53 -4.98 -13.19
N SER A 99 21.91 -3.87 -13.57
CA SER A 99 20.57 -3.85 -14.18
C SER A 99 20.54 -4.63 -15.49
N TYR A 100 21.56 -4.50 -16.34
CA TYR A 100 21.67 -5.26 -17.57
C TYR A 100 21.82 -6.77 -17.32
N ARG A 101 22.66 -7.17 -16.37
CA ARG A 101 22.81 -8.59 -15.95
C ARG A 101 21.49 -9.17 -15.45
N LEU A 102 20.81 -8.46 -14.54
CA LEU A 102 19.51 -8.86 -14.00
C LEU A 102 18.45 -8.94 -15.10
N GLY A 103 18.42 -7.97 -16.02
CA GLY A 103 17.44 -7.92 -17.11
C GLY A 103 17.43 -9.19 -17.99
N LYS A 104 18.54 -9.92 -18.06
CA LYS A 104 18.62 -11.21 -18.79
C LYS A 104 17.90 -12.35 -18.07
N THR A 105 17.82 -12.30 -16.74
CA THR A 105 17.24 -13.37 -15.91
C THR A 105 15.84 -13.04 -15.41
N LEU A 106 15.48 -11.75 -15.35
CA LEU A 106 14.16 -11.33 -14.87
C LEU A 106 12.98 -11.99 -15.63
N PRO A 107 13.00 -12.14 -16.97
CA PRO A 107 11.89 -12.78 -17.69
C PRO A 107 11.64 -14.24 -17.29
N THR A 108 12.65 -14.97 -16.80
CA THR A 108 12.52 -16.39 -16.42
C THR A 108 12.12 -16.58 -14.97
N ILE A 109 12.26 -15.55 -14.13
CA ILE A 109 12.00 -15.62 -12.69
C ILE A 109 10.67 -14.92 -12.33
N LEU A 110 10.29 -13.90 -13.09
CA LEU A 110 9.09 -13.12 -12.85
C LEU A 110 7.90 -13.67 -13.64
N HIS A 111 6.75 -13.76 -12.96
CA HIS A 111 5.45 -14.10 -13.55
C HIS A 111 5.15 -13.24 -14.79
N GLU A 112 4.44 -13.78 -15.77
CA GLU A 112 4.17 -13.14 -17.07
C GLU A 112 3.48 -11.77 -16.92
N ASP A 113 2.52 -11.66 -16.00
CA ASP A 113 1.79 -10.44 -15.63
C ASP A 113 2.65 -9.30 -15.02
N GLN A 114 3.93 -9.54 -14.73
CA GLN A 114 4.85 -8.46 -14.32
C GLN A 114 5.34 -7.70 -15.55
N HIS A 115 4.60 -6.67 -15.98
CA HIS A 115 4.93 -5.89 -17.19
C HIS A 115 5.92 -4.75 -16.97
N GLY A 116 6.07 -4.28 -15.73
CA GLY A 116 6.95 -3.16 -15.41
C GLY A 116 8.41 -3.59 -15.28
N PHE A 117 9.31 -2.87 -15.96
CA PHE A 117 10.78 -3.01 -15.84
C PHE A 117 11.36 -4.38 -16.23
N VAL A 118 10.64 -5.16 -17.04
CA VAL A 118 11.11 -6.42 -17.62
C VAL A 118 11.34 -6.23 -19.11
N PRO A 119 12.55 -6.50 -19.65
CA PRO A 119 12.82 -6.38 -21.08
C PRO A 119 11.82 -7.19 -21.92
N GLY A 120 11.28 -6.56 -22.97
CA GLY A 120 10.29 -7.19 -23.86
C GLY A 120 8.84 -7.14 -23.38
N ARG A 121 8.56 -6.64 -22.18
CA ARG A 121 7.19 -6.45 -21.67
C ARG A 121 6.81 -4.96 -21.67
N SER A 122 5.52 -4.69 -21.88
CA SER A 122 4.99 -3.33 -21.97
C SER A 122 3.76 -3.15 -21.09
N ILE A 123 3.63 -1.96 -20.49
CA ILE A 123 2.40 -1.56 -19.77
C ILE A 123 1.16 -1.55 -20.68
N GLN A 124 1.36 -1.42 -22.00
CA GLN A 124 0.27 -1.51 -22.97
C GLN A 124 -0.35 -2.91 -23.05
N GLN A 125 0.46 -3.97 -22.87
CA GLN A 125 -0.04 -5.35 -22.81
C GLN A 125 -0.93 -5.52 -21.58
N ALA A 126 -0.44 -5.07 -20.42
CA ALA A 126 -1.21 -5.07 -19.17
C ALA A 126 -2.56 -4.35 -19.32
N LEU A 127 -2.56 -3.19 -19.99
CA LEU A 127 -3.78 -2.43 -20.25
C LEU A 127 -4.75 -3.21 -21.13
N PHE A 128 -4.25 -3.82 -22.22
CA PHE A 128 -5.07 -4.61 -23.12
C PHE A 128 -5.69 -5.82 -22.39
N GLU A 129 -4.88 -6.60 -21.70
CA GLU A 129 -5.32 -7.76 -20.90
C GLU A 129 -6.39 -7.35 -19.88
N PHE A 130 -6.14 -6.28 -19.12
CA PHE A 130 -7.11 -5.75 -18.17
C PHE A 130 -8.42 -5.34 -18.84
N THR A 131 -8.37 -4.64 -19.97
CA THR A 131 -9.58 -4.25 -20.71
C THR A 131 -10.34 -5.44 -21.26
N SER A 132 -9.64 -6.47 -21.74
CA SER A 132 -10.25 -7.72 -22.23
C SER A 132 -10.92 -8.50 -21.10
N ILE A 133 -10.29 -8.60 -19.93
CA ILE A 133 -10.91 -9.21 -18.74
C ILE A 133 -12.14 -8.40 -18.33
N GLN A 134 -12.04 -7.07 -18.28
CA GLN A 134 -13.20 -6.22 -17.96
C GLN A 134 -14.35 -6.42 -18.93
N GLN A 135 -14.07 -6.57 -20.23
CA GLN A 135 -15.09 -6.83 -21.24
C GLN A 135 -15.70 -8.23 -21.09
N TYR A 136 -14.88 -9.25 -20.84
CA TYR A 136 -15.34 -10.61 -20.56
C TYR A 136 -16.27 -10.65 -19.35
N CYS A 137 -15.91 -10.00 -18.23
CA CYS A 137 -16.75 -9.95 -17.04
C CYS A 137 -18.10 -9.25 -17.31
N LYS A 138 -18.11 -8.19 -18.14
CA LYS A 138 -19.35 -7.51 -18.54
C LYS A 138 -20.26 -8.40 -19.37
N LEU A 139 -19.69 -9.18 -20.29
CA LEU A 139 -20.46 -10.06 -21.19
C LEU A 139 -21.02 -11.29 -20.46
N ASN A 140 -20.35 -11.77 -19.41
CA ASN A 140 -20.73 -12.97 -18.68
C ASN A 140 -21.46 -12.68 -17.36
N ASP A 141 -21.92 -11.43 -17.15
CA ASP A 141 -22.58 -10.96 -15.93
C ASP A 141 -21.88 -11.40 -14.63
N VAL A 142 -20.54 -11.40 -14.66
CA VAL A 142 -19.75 -11.67 -13.45
C VAL A 142 -19.92 -10.44 -12.56
N ALA A 143 -20.83 -10.55 -11.58
CA ALA A 143 -21.24 -9.46 -10.70
C ALA A 143 -20.03 -8.69 -10.16
N LYS A 144 -19.88 -7.46 -10.67
CA LYS A 144 -18.78 -6.56 -10.29
C LYS A 144 -19.17 -5.83 -9.01
N LEU A 145 -19.12 -6.52 -7.88
CA LEU A 145 -19.12 -5.85 -6.57
C LEU A 145 -17.82 -5.02 -6.49
N SER A 146 -17.90 -3.75 -6.92
CA SER A 146 -16.79 -2.80 -6.88
C SER A 146 -16.55 -2.32 -5.45
N LEU A 147 -16.11 -3.25 -4.62
CA LEU A 147 -15.99 -3.09 -3.17
C LEU A 147 -14.88 -2.11 -2.79
N ASP A 148 -13.85 -1.99 -3.62
CA ASP A 148 -12.71 -1.11 -3.36
C ASP A 148 -12.99 0.37 -3.60
N ARG A 149 -14.11 0.73 -4.29
CA ARG A 149 -14.49 2.14 -4.50
C ARG A 149 -14.77 2.87 -3.18
N HIS A 150 -15.09 2.13 -2.13
CA HIS A 150 -15.46 2.68 -0.83
C HIS A 150 -14.28 2.84 0.13
N LEU A 151 -13.10 2.32 -0.22
CA LEU A 151 -11.89 2.37 0.60
C LEU A 151 -10.94 3.49 0.15
N LEU A 152 -10.14 4.03 1.07
CA LEU A 152 -9.01 4.87 0.66
C LEU A 152 -7.99 3.99 -0.11
N PRO A 153 -7.29 4.53 -1.13
CA PRO A 153 -6.34 3.76 -1.95
C PRO A 153 -5.30 2.99 -1.14
N ILE A 154 -4.87 3.53 0.01
CA ILE A 154 -3.89 2.90 0.91
C ILE A 154 -4.38 1.56 1.51
N PHE A 155 -5.69 1.39 1.72
CA PHE A 155 -6.25 0.12 2.21
C PHE A 155 -6.40 -0.91 1.08
N GLY A 156 -6.62 -0.46 -0.16
CA GLY A 156 -6.64 -1.33 -1.33
C GLY A 156 -5.26 -1.95 -1.61
N ASP A 157 -4.20 -1.16 -1.47
CA ASP A 157 -2.81 -1.59 -1.74
C ASP A 157 -2.40 -2.76 -0.84
N ILE A 158 -2.65 -2.71 0.47
CA ILE A 158 -2.20 -3.80 1.36
C ILE A 158 -2.87 -5.13 1.04
N LYS A 159 -4.19 -5.11 0.83
CA LYS A 159 -4.95 -6.30 0.46
C LYS A 159 -4.45 -6.88 -0.85
N PHE A 160 -4.27 -6.02 -1.85
CA PHE A 160 -3.74 -6.42 -3.15
C PHE A 160 -2.37 -7.10 -2.99
N ARG A 161 -1.45 -6.50 -2.24
CA ARG A 161 -0.13 -7.10 -1.98
C ARG A 161 -0.23 -8.41 -1.20
N LEU A 162 -1.17 -8.54 -0.27
CA LEU A 162 -1.37 -9.76 0.48
C LEU A 162 -1.87 -10.90 -0.43
N GLN A 163 -2.90 -10.63 -1.24
CA GLN A 163 -3.47 -11.59 -2.20
C GLN A 163 -2.42 -12.09 -3.23
N HIS A 164 -1.50 -11.22 -3.63
CA HIS A 164 -0.45 -11.54 -4.61
C HIS A 164 0.88 -11.94 -3.97
N ASN A 165 0.89 -12.26 -2.67
CA ASN A 165 2.09 -12.66 -1.94
C ASN A 165 3.27 -11.66 -2.09
N ALA A 166 2.98 -10.37 -2.24
CA ALA A 166 3.94 -9.29 -2.46
C ALA A 166 4.36 -8.56 -1.17
N LEU A 167 3.78 -8.94 -0.02
CA LEU A 167 4.22 -8.44 1.29
C LEU A 167 5.50 -9.13 1.77
N GLY A 168 6.36 -8.34 2.41
CA GLY A 168 7.69 -8.74 2.87
C GLY A 168 7.69 -9.36 4.26
N PHE A 169 7.16 -10.57 4.39
CA PHE A 169 7.16 -11.33 5.64
C PHE A 169 8.55 -11.84 6.02
N LEU A 170 8.84 -11.97 7.33
CA LEU A 170 10.19 -12.34 7.80
C LEU A 170 10.65 -13.69 7.25
N TYR A 171 9.76 -14.67 7.06
CA TYR A 171 10.13 -15.97 6.50
C TYR A 171 10.77 -15.87 5.11
N LYS A 172 10.41 -14.85 4.32
CA LYS A 172 10.99 -14.61 2.97
C LYS A 172 12.40 -14.02 3.03
N PHE A 173 12.80 -13.52 4.18
CA PHE A 173 14.07 -12.83 4.41
C PHE A 173 14.91 -13.54 5.47
N ALA A 174 14.77 -14.86 5.60
CA ALA A 174 15.57 -15.68 6.50
C ALA A 174 17.09 -15.48 6.32
N TRP A 175 17.53 -15.15 5.10
CA TRP A 175 18.92 -14.84 4.78
C TRP A 175 19.43 -13.51 5.35
N ARG A 176 18.53 -12.61 5.77
CA ARG A 176 18.84 -11.26 6.26
C ARG A 176 18.57 -11.10 7.76
N HIS A 177 17.63 -11.84 8.32
CA HIS A 177 17.22 -11.73 9.72
C HIS A 177 17.69 -12.93 10.53
N GLY A 178 18.16 -12.68 11.75
CA GLY A 178 18.58 -13.75 12.67
C GLY A 178 17.42 -14.61 13.20
N SER A 179 16.18 -14.14 13.07
CA SER A 179 14.96 -14.88 13.40
C SER A 179 13.89 -14.63 12.36
N THR A 180 13.13 -15.67 12.03
CA THR A 180 11.93 -15.61 11.18
C THR A 180 10.64 -15.69 11.99
N ASN A 181 10.74 -15.74 13.32
CA ASN A 181 9.58 -15.86 14.20
C ASN A 181 8.73 -14.59 14.18
N CYS A 182 7.47 -14.74 14.56
CA CYS A 182 6.51 -13.66 14.64
C CYS A 182 6.99 -12.54 15.57
N VAL A 183 6.87 -11.30 15.10
CA VAL A 183 7.23 -10.10 15.90
C VAL A 183 6.37 -9.92 17.15
N HIS A 184 5.22 -10.60 17.24
CA HIS A 184 4.34 -10.55 18.39
C HIS A 184 4.77 -11.50 19.53
N GLY A 185 5.90 -12.21 19.37
CA GLY A 185 6.48 -13.05 20.42
C GLY A 185 5.94 -14.48 20.50
N CYS A 186 5.17 -14.93 19.51
CA CYS A 186 4.86 -16.36 19.37
C CYS A 186 5.96 -17.07 18.60
N ASP A 187 6.40 -18.23 19.10
CA ASP A 187 7.48 -19.08 18.55
C ASP A 187 7.09 -19.80 17.25
N THR A 188 6.51 -19.05 16.32
CA THR A 188 5.99 -19.52 15.04
C THR A 188 6.52 -18.61 13.93
N PRO A 189 6.94 -19.17 12.78
CA PRO A 189 7.41 -18.35 11.67
C PRO A 189 6.36 -17.33 11.22
N GLU A 190 6.79 -16.09 10.98
CA GLU A 190 5.93 -15.01 10.49
C GLU A 190 5.55 -15.27 9.03
N THR A 191 4.56 -16.14 8.79
CA THR A 191 3.91 -16.32 7.48
C THR A 191 2.75 -15.35 7.31
N ALA A 192 2.19 -15.25 6.10
CA ALA A 192 1.02 -14.42 5.83
C ALA A 192 -0.19 -14.84 6.68
N ILE A 193 -0.52 -16.13 6.67
CA ILE A 193 -1.64 -16.67 7.45
C ILE A 193 -1.37 -16.54 8.94
N HIS A 194 -0.14 -16.77 9.39
CA HIS A 194 0.17 -16.61 10.80
C HIS A 194 0.02 -15.15 11.25
N LEU A 195 0.73 -14.20 10.61
CA LEU A 195 0.70 -12.80 11.02
C LEU A 195 -0.72 -12.22 11.03
N PHE A 196 -1.51 -12.55 10.02
CA PHE A 196 -2.81 -11.95 9.81
C PHE A 196 -3.99 -12.78 10.31
N TRP A 197 -3.82 -14.03 10.71
CA TRP A 197 -4.95 -14.89 11.08
C TRP A 197 -4.65 -15.75 12.31
N ASP A 198 -3.65 -16.63 12.24
CA ASP A 198 -3.42 -17.64 13.29
C ASP A 198 -2.70 -17.07 14.53
N CYS A 199 -2.04 -15.92 14.41
CA CYS A 199 -1.38 -15.29 15.53
C CYS A 199 -2.42 -14.91 16.61
N PRO A 200 -2.21 -15.24 17.90
CA PRO A 200 -3.16 -14.91 18.97
C PRO A 200 -3.53 -13.42 19.02
N HIS A 201 -2.55 -12.58 18.65
CA HIS A 201 -2.75 -11.14 18.56
C HIS A 201 -3.72 -10.73 17.44
N ALA A 202 -3.61 -11.36 16.27
CA ALA A 202 -4.54 -11.17 15.14
C ALA A 202 -5.90 -11.79 15.44
N GLU A 203 -5.94 -13.00 16.00
CA GLU A 203 -7.17 -13.71 16.38
C GLU A 203 -8.04 -12.85 17.29
N ARG A 204 -7.46 -12.17 18.29
CA ARG A 204 -8.22 -11.27 19.17
C ARG A 204 -8.89 -10.13 18.40
N ILE A 205 -8.20 -9.55 17.42
CA ILE A 205 -8.76 -8.48 16.58
C ILE A 205 -9.90 -9.04 15.73
N TRP A 206 -9.70 -10.16 15.04
CA TRP A 206 -10.76 -10.77 14.23
C TRP A 206 -11.95 -11.20 15.07
N LYS A 207 -11.75 -11.78 16.26
CA LYS A 207 -12.85 -12.13 17.17
C LYS A 207 -13.70 -10.92 17.55
N ARG A 208 -13.09 -9.73 17.70
CA ARG A 208 -13.82 -8.51 18.02
C ARG A 208 -14.64 -7.98 16.84
N TYR A 209 -14.02 -7.88 15.66
CA TYR A 209 -14.66 -7.21 14.52
C TYR A 209 -15.40 -8.17 13.58
N LEU A 210 -14.96 -9.42 13.45
CA LEU A 210 -15.52 -10.37 12.49
C LEU A 210 -16.69 -11.18 13.03
N THR A 211 -16.64 -11.61 14.30
CA THR A 211 -17.71 -12.41 14.92
C THR A 211 -19.11 -11.80 14.78
N PRO A 212 -19.33 -10.48 14.93
CA PRO A 212 -20.64 -9.89 14.68
C PRO A 212 -21.11 -10.02 13.21
N LEU A 213 -20.18 -10.10 12.26
CA LEU A 213 -20.50 -10.29 10.84
C LEU A 213 -20.81 -11.74 10.49
N GLU A 214 -20.34 -12.71 11.28
CA GLU A 214 -20.67 -14.12 11.08
C GLU A 214 -22.16 -14.42 11.30
N PHE A 215 -22.85 -13.56 12.06
CA PHE A 215 -24.30 -13.57 12.13
C PHE A 215 -24.94 -13.40 10.75
N ILE A 216 -24.34 -12.58 9.87
CA ILE A 216 -24.86 -12.18 8.56
C ILE A 216 -24.38 -13.12 7.45
N PHE A 217 -23.09 -13.47 7.47
CA PHE A 217 -22.42 -14.23 6.41
C PHE A 217 -22.19 -15.70 6.72
N GLY A 218 -22.45 -16.14 7.96
CA GLY A 218 -22.02 -17.45 8.43
C GLY A 218 -20.56 -17.44 8.89
N ARG A 219 -20.00 -18.62 9.17
CA ARG A 219 -18.61 -18.74 9.62
C ARG A 219 -17.67 -18.27 8.52
N LEU A 220 -16.74 -17.38 8.85
CA LEU A 220 -15.80 -16.79 7.89
C LEU A 220 -14.37 -17.26 8.18
N GLY A 221 -13.72 -17.87 7.17
CA GLY A 221 -12.34 -18.31 7.25
C GLY A 221 -11.35 -17.34 6.61
N TRP A 222 -10.05 -17.64 6.75
CA TRP A 222 -8.96 -16.90 6.11
C TRP A 222 -9.19 -16.64 4.61
N GLN A 223 -9.59 -17.69 3.87
CA GLN A 223 -9.82 -17.61 2.43
C GLN A 223 -10.98 -16.66 2.07
N ASP A 224 -12.04 -16.70 2.87
CA ASP A 224 -13.20 -15.83 2.70
C ASP A 224 -12.80 -14.36 2.89
N ILE A 225 -12.04 -14.06 3.95
CA ILE A 225 -11.59 -12.70 4.25
C ILE A 225 -10.59 -12.19 3.20
N LEU A 226 -9.70 -13.05 2.72
CA LEU A 226 -8.71 -12.67 1.73
C LEU A 226 -9.31 -12.45 0.34
N PHE A 227 -10.09 -13.39 -0.20
CA PHE A 227 -10.55 -13.36 -1.60
C PHE A 227 -12.02 -12.94 -1.78
N THR A 228 -12.90 -13.18 -0.80
CA THR A 228 -14.33 -12.83 -0.81
C THR A 228 -15.21 -13.50 -1.88
N ASP A 229 -14.66 -14.31 -2.78
CA ASP A 229 -15.37 -14.93 -3.91
C ASP A 229 -16.45 -15.94 -3.47
N SER A 230 -16.23 -16.61 -2.34
CA SER A 230 -17.08 -17.64 -1.75
C SER A 230 -18.15 -17.11 -0.81
N ILE A 231 -18.07 -15.84 -0.39
CA ILE A 231 -18.93 -15.31 0.67
C ILE A 231 -20.35 -15.14 0.15
N ARG A 232 -21.32 -15.61 0.93
CA ARG A 232 -22.75 -15.48 0.67
C ARG A 232 -23.47 -14.97 1.92
N LEU A 233 -24.54 -14.21 1.71
CA LEU A 233 -25.45 -13.85 2.79
C LEU A 233 -26.30 -15.06 3.18
N LYS A 234 -26.59 -15.23 4.48
CA LYS A 234 -27.62 -16.18 4.91
C LYS A 234 -28.97 -15.82 4.28
N GLU A 235 -29.82 -16.82 4.04
CA GLU A 235 -31.12 -16.67 3.34
C GLU A 235 -31.98 -15.55 3.90
N GLU A 236 -31.99 -15.39 5.23
CA GLU A 236 -32.74 -14.35 5.95
C GLU A 236 -32.33 -12.91 5.59
N PHE A 237 -31.10 -12.71 5.11
CA PHE A 237 -30.56 -11.41 4.70
C PHE A 237 -30.62 -11.18 3.18
N LYS A 238 -30.92 -12.20 2.36
CA LYS A 238 -30.92 -12.06 0.88
C LYS A 238 -31.97 -11.08 0.35
N LYS A 239 -33.10 -10.91 1.06
CA LYS A 239 -34.19 -9.99 0.70
C LYS A 239 -33.85 -8.51 0.95
N GLN A 240 -32.66 -8.22 1.46
CA GLN A 240 -32.22 -6.89 1.87
C GLN A 240 -31.20 -6.31 0.87
N PRO A 241 -30.91 -4.99 0.93
CA PRO A 241 -29.85 -4.39 0.16
C PRO A 241 -28.50 -5.03 0.49
N GLN A 242 -28.01 -5.91 -0.39
CA GLN A 242 -26.82 -6.72 -0.12
C GLN A 242 -25.54 -5.86 -0.06
N ASP A 243 -25.49 -4.78 -0.85
CA ASP A 243 -24.32 -3.92 -1.02
C ASP A 243 -23.78 -3.37 0.30
N GLY A 244 -24.65 -2.99 1.25
CA GLY A 244 -24.22 -2.42 2.53
C GLY A 244 -23.45 -3.40 3.40
N PHE A 245 -23.88 -4.68 3.45
CA PHE A 245 -23.21 -5.72 4.23
C PHE A 245 -21.84 -6.04 3.66
N PHE A 246 -21.74 -6.18 2.34
CA PHE A 246 -20.46 -6.39 1.70
C PHE A 246 -19.53 -5.20 1.86
N VAL A 247 -20.02 -3.96 1.79
CA VAL A 247 -19.19 -2.77 2.05
C VAL A 247 -18.65 -2.75 3.49
N LEU A 248 -19.47 -3.10 4.49
CA LEU A 248 -19.00 -3.16 5.88
C LEU A 248 -17.93 -4.23 6.06
N LEU A 249 -18.15 -5.45 5.54
CA LEU A 249 -17.16 -6.52 5.56
C LEU A 249 -15.84 -6.07 4.92
N GLN A 250 -15.92 -5.22 3.89
CA GLN A 250 -14.76 -4.67 3.19
C GLN A 250 -13.99 -3.66 4.03
N PHE A 251 -14.69 -2.81 4.79
CA PHE A 251 -14.05 -1.93 5.76
C PHE A 251 -13.34 -2.74 6.85
N VAL A 252 -14.02 -3.72 7.42
CA VAL A 252 -13.46 -4.61 8.46
C VAL A 252 -12.19 -5.27 7.96
N ARG A 253 -12.25 -5.99 6.84
CA ARG A 253 -11.07 -6.72 6.37
C ARG A 253 -9.90 -5.78 6.04
N ALA A 254 -10.17 -4.68 5.34
CA ALA A 254 -9.09 -3.83 4.82
C ALA A 254 -8.42 -3.01 5.93
N ILE A 255 -9.22 -2.52 6.90
CA ILE A 255 -8.69 -1.80 8.06
C ILE A 255 -7.92 -2.78 8.96
N CYS A 256 -8.47 -3.94 9.30
CA CYS A 256 -7.78 -4.93 10.14
C CYS A 256 -6.46 -5.38 9.52
N PHE A 257 -6.43 -5.73 8.22
CA PHE A 257 -5.18 -6.05 7.53
C PHE A 257 -4.17 -4.90 7.61
N ARG A 258 -4.59 -3.66 7.33
CA ARG A 258 -3.68 -2.52 7.39
C ARG A 258 -3.10 -2.31 8.77
N GLN A 259 -3.92 -2.33 9.82
CA GLN A 259 -3.44 -2.02 11.16
C GLN A 259 -2.54 -3.13 11.72
N LEU A 260 -2.88 -4.41 11.47
CA LEU A 260 -1.99 -5.53 11.83
C LEU A 260 -0.61 -5.40 11.17
N TRP A 261 -0.57 -4.99 9.90
CA TRP A 261 0.68 -4.78 9.19
C TRP A 261 1.49 -3.57 9.67
N LEU A 262 0.82 -2.45 9.97
CA LEU A 262 1.49 -1.27 10.49
C LEU A 262 2.07 -1.52 11.86
N GLN A 263 1.31 -2.17 12.75
CA GLN A 263 1.81 -2.56 14.04
C GLN A 263 3.01 -3.49 13.91
N ARG A 264 2.94 -4.51 13.05
CA ARG A 264 4.10 -5.36 12.74
C ARG A 264 5.33 -4.54 12.37
N ASN A 265 5.18 -3.52 11.52
CA ASN A 265 6.30 -2.66 11.12
C ASN A 265 6.81 -1.78 12.27
N LEU A 266 5.92 -1.28 13.15
CA LEU A 266 6.32 -0.56 14.36
C LEU A 266 7.16 -1.46 15.28
N LEU A 267 6.74 -2.71 15.50
CA LEU A 267 7.50 -3.68 16.30
C LEU A 267 8.85 -3.99 15.68
N LEU A 268 8.89 -4.20 14.35
CA LEU A 268 10.10 -4.61 13.66
C LEU A 268 11.15 -3.49 13.53
N TYR A 269 10.72 -2.24 13.33
CA TYR A 269 11.63 -1.14 12.97
C TYR A 269 11.80 -0.07 14.04
N ASN A 270 10.91 0.00 15.04
CA ASN A 270 10.91 1.06 16.04
C ASN A 270 11.09 0.55 17.48
N GLU A 271 11.54 -0.69 17.67
CA GLU A 271 11.74 -1.32 18.99
C GLU A 271 10.51 -1.20 19.91
N ALA A 272 9.31 -1.18 19.31
CA ALA A 272 8.06 -1.02 20.02
C ALA A 272 7.59 -2.35 20.63
N PHE A 273 6.67 -2.26 21.61
CA PHE A 273 5.98 -3.43 22.17
C PHE A 273 4.55 -3.54 21.61
N PRO A 274 3.97 -4.75 21.56
CA PRO A 274 2.60 -4.93 21.07
C PRO A 274 1.56 -4.17 21.92
N ASP A 275 1.17 -2.97 21.48
CA ASP A 275 0.08 -2.22 22.11
C ASP A 275 -1.26 -2.60 21.48
N THR A 276 -2.00 -3.37 22.24
CA THR A 276 -3.27 -3.95 21.82
C THR A 276 -4.43 -2.97 21.92
N LEU A 277 -4.31 -2.00 22.83
CA LEU A 277 -5.33 -0.99 23.08
C LEU A 277 -5.23 0.12 22.04
N ALA A 278 -4.01 0.58 21.76
CA ALA A 278 -3.77 1.56 20.70
C ALA A 278 -4.21 1.02 19.33
N LEU A 279 -3.85 -0.23 19.01
CA LEU A 279 -4.29 -0.89 17.79
C LEU A 279 -5.82 -0.90 17.67
N ASP A 280 -6.51 -1.29 18.74
CA ASP A 280 -7.97 -1.33 18.76
C ASP A 280 -8.59 0.06 18.58
N ALA A 281 -8.07 1.07 19.28
CA ALA A 281 -8.52 2.46 19.14
C ALA A 281 -8.32 2.99 17.71
N GLU A 282 -7.19 2.66 17.07
CA GLU A 282 -6.95 3.02 15.67
C GLU A 282 -7.95 2.33 14.73
N ILE A 283 -8.18 1.02 14.89
CA ILE A 283 -9.17 0.29 14.08
C ILE A 283 -10.54 0.92 14.24
N GLN A 284 -10.98 1.20 15.48
CA GLN A 284 -12.25 1.87 15.78
C GLN A 284 -12.37 3.22 15.07
N ALA A 285 -11.34 4.07 15.17
CA ALA A 285 -11.33 5.39 14.56
C ALA A 285 -11.44 5.32 13.03
N TYR A 286 -10.66 4.44 12.39
CA TYR A 286 -10.73 4.24 10.94
C TYR A 286 -12.07 3.64 10.51
N MET A 287 -12.62 2.71 11.29
CA MET A 287 -13.92 2.09 11.03
C MET A 287 -15.01 3.16 11.04
N TRP A 288 -15.05 3.96 12.11
CA TRP A 288 -15.98 5.07 12.26
C TRP A 288 -15.90 6.04 11.09
N LEU A 289 -14.69 6.48 10.70
CA LEU A 289 -14.50 7.41 9.58
C LEU A 289 -15.04 6.86 8.24
N HIS A 290 -14.75 5.60 7.91
CA HIS A 290 -15.19 5.01 6.64
C HIS A 290 -16.70 4.81 6.60
N ILE A 291 -17.26 4.33 7.71
CA ILE A 291 -18.69 4.13 7.87
C ILE A 291 -19.42 5.48 7.72
N GLN A 292 -19.00 6.51 8.45
CA GLN A 292 -19.59 7.85 8.36
C GLN A 292 -19.47 8.47 6.97
N ALA A 293 -18.31 8.34 6.31
CA ALA A 293 -18.11 8.83 4.95
C ALA A 293 -18.98 8.09 3.92
N HIS A 294 -19.13 6.79 4.07
CA HIS A 294 -20.03 5.98 3.24
C HIS A 294 -21.48 6.46 3.38
N PHE A 295 -21.92 6.77 4.61
CA PHE A 295 -23.25 7.31 4.83
C PHE A 295 -23.47 8.68 4.25
N LYS A 296 -22.52 9.62 4.41
CA LYS A 296 -22.64 10.94 3.77
C LYS A 296 -22.82 10.85 2.25
N ARG A 297 -22.20 9.85 1.60
CA ARG A 297 -22.38 9.62 0.15
C ARG A 297 -23.75 9.03 -0.21
N ILE A 298 -24.32 8.22 0.69
CA ILE A 298 -25.63 7.59 0.51
C ILE A 298 -26.77 8.51 0.95
N ASP A 299 -26.53 9.52 1.78
CA ASP A 299 -27.57 10.42 2.34
C ASP A 299 -28.36 11.21 1.27
N GLY A 300 -27.84 11.30 0.04
CA GLY A 300 -28.54 11.81 -1.15
C GLY A 300 -29.39 10.79 -1.91
N GLN A 301 -29.39 9.52 -1.48
CA GLN A 301 -30.22 8.41 -1.98
C GLN A 301 -31.10 7.88 -0.84
N ASP A 302 -32.18 7.18 -1.19
CA ASP A 302 -33.29 6.81 -0.30
C ASP A 302 -32.86 6.28 1.09
N LYS A 303 -32.85 7.18 2.09
CA LYS A 303 -32.49 6.95 3.51
C LYS A 303 -33.18 5.73 4.13
N ARG A 304 -34.37 5.37 3.62
CA ARG A 304 -35.15 4.23 4.10
C ARG A 304 -34.49 2.89 3.80
N LYS A 305 -33.69 2.79 2.72
CA LYS A 305 -33.05 1.55 2.27
C LYS A 305 -32.01 1.03 3.28
N TYR A 306 -31.31 1.93 3.98
CA TYR A 306 -30.22 1.57 4.90
C TYR A 306 -30.59 1.63 6.39
N LYS A 307 -31.76 2.17 6.76
CA LYS A 307 -32.26 2.16 8.15
C LYS A 307 -32.37 0.73 8.71
N ARG A 308 -32.85 -0.23 7.91
CA ARG A 308 -32.93 -1.66 8.28
C ARG A 308 -31.55 -2.32 8.44
N PHE A 309 -30.57 -1.95 7.61
CA PHE A 309 -29.18 -2.41 7.74
C PHE A 309 -28.61 -2.06 9.12
N TYR A 310 -28.85 -0.83 9.59
CA TYR A 310 -28.46 -0.40 10.93
C TYR A 310 -29.20 -1.09 12.06
N ASP A 311 -30.51 -1.29 11.94
CA ASP A 311 -31.29 -2.00 12.96
C ASP A 311 -30.84 -3.46 13.09
N ILE A 312 -30.27 -4.04 12.02
CA ILE A 312 -29.67 -5.36 12.01
C ILE A 312 -28.24 -5.34 12.58
N LEU A 313 -27.42 -4.34 12.25
CA LEU A 313 -26.10 -4.17 12.88
C LEU A 313 -26.22 -3.93 14.40
N ARG A 314 -27.26 -3.20 14.85
CA ARG A 314 -27.59 -3.05 16.28
C ARG A 314 -27.88 -4.38 16.97
N ARG A 315 -28.45 -5.34 16.24
CA ARG A 315 -28.71 -6.71 16.71
C ARG A 315 -27.47 -7.61 16.62
N GLY A 316 -26.52 -7.27 15.73
CA GLY A 316 -25.32 -8.07 15.45
C GLY A 316 -24.21 -8.02 16.51
N GLY A 317 -24.22 -7.04 17.42
CA GLY A 317 -23.29 -7.01 18.57
C GLY A 317 -22.92 -5.60 19.05
N ASP A 318 -22.20 -5.52 20.17
CA ASP A 318 -21.88 -4.25 20.84
C ASP A 318 -20.82 -3.42 20.10
N VAL A 319 -19.89 -4.05 19.38
CA VAL A 319 -18.75 -3.40 18.73
C VAL A 319 -19.17 -2.39 17.65
N TYR A 320 -20.30 -2.61 16.97
CA TYR A 320 -20.77 -1.73 15.91
C TYR A 320 -21.75 -0.64 16.38
N LYS A 321 -22.19 -0.69 17.65
CA LYS A 321 -23.19 0.26 18.18
C LYS A 321 -22.68 1.69 18.19
N ASP A 322 -21.39 1.87 18.49
CA ASP A 322 -20.76 3.20 18.59
C ASP A 322 -20.52 3.88 17.23
N PHE A 323 -20.60 3.12 16.12
CA PHE A 323 -20.45 3.68 14.78
C PHE A 323 -21.76 4.20 14.19
N LEU A 324 -22.89 3.96 14.85
CA LEU A 324 -24.19 4.38 14.39
C LEU A 324 -24.40 5.87 14.64
N PRO A 325 -25.01 6.61 13.71
CA PRO A 325 -25.43 7.98 13.99
C PRO A 325 -26.29 7.98 15.25
N LYS A 326 -25.94 8.79 16.25
CA LYS A 326 -26.81 9.03 17.40
C LYS A 326 -28.14 9.55 16.84
N GLN A 327 -29.26 8.90 17.20
CA GLN A 327 -30.56 9.45 16.87
C GLN A 327 -30.61 10.84 17.48
N GLN A 328 -30.71 11.88 16.65
CA GLN A 328 -31.06 13.20 17.15
C GLN A 328 -32.48 13.07 17.74
N SER A 329 -32.58 13.11 19.06
CA SER A 329 -33.85 13.25 19.75
C SER A 329 -34.49 14.54 19.26
N GLN A 330 -35.67 14.43 18.64
CA GLN A 330 -36.47 15.54 18.10
C GLN A 330 -37.04 16.49 19.18
N ASN A 331 -36.44 16.59 20.37
CA ASN A 331 -37.00 17.33 21.51
C ASN A 331 -36.25 18.59 21.93
N GLU A 332 -35.27 19.08 21.16
CA GLU A 332 -34.52 20.31 21.49
C GLU A 332 -34.72 21.45 20.47
N VAL A 333 -35.93 21.62 19.91
CA VAL A 333 -36.24 22.76 19.03
C VAL A 333 -37.25 23.75 19.63
N ASN A 334 -37.81 23.48 20.81
CA ASN A 334 -38.85 24.36 21.41
C ASN A 334 -38.45 25.01 22.74
N ASN A 335 -37.19 25.43 22.93
CA ASN A 335 -36.87 26.36 24.01
C ASN A 335 -35.57 27.15 23.79
N SER A 336 -35.67 28.22 23.01
CA SER A 336 -34.84 29.43 23.12
C SER A 336 -35.58 30.51 22.32
N GLY A 337 -36.28 31.46 22.95
CA GLY A 337 -35.69 32.47 23.80
C GLY A 337 -35.20 33.61 22.89
N SER A 338 -35.99 34.67 22.82
CA SER A 338 -35.83 35.86 21.96
C SER A 338 -34.40 36.41 21.87
N PRO A 339 -33.99 36.99 20.72
CA PRO A 339 -32.64 37.53 20.57
C PRO A 339 -32.47 38.84 21.35
N PRO A 340 -31.37 39.05 22.10
CA PRO A 340 -31.07 40.34 22.67
C PRO A 340 -30.48 41.29 21.62
N SER A 341 -30.81 42.56 21.84
CA SER A 341 -30.46 43.77 21.13
C SER A 341 -28.96 44.06 20.96
N GLN A 342 -28.66 44.73 19.85
CA GLN A 342 -27.39 45.35 19.44
C GLN A 342 -26.68 46.12 20.56
N VAL A 343 -25.36 45.95 20.72
CA VAL A 343 -24.45 47.00 21.24
C VAL A 343 -23.04 46.87 20.61
N GLN A 344 -22.75 47.86 19.75
CA GLN A 344 -21.53 48.66 19.53
C GLN A 344 -20.11 48.07 19.63
N ASP A 345 -19.39 48.27 18.53
CA ASP A 345 -17.93 48.40 18.39
C ASP A 345 -17.34 49.40 19.39
N VAL A 346 -16.32 48.97 20.14
CA VAL A 346 -15.30 49.85 20.72
C VAL A 346 -13.94 49.13 20.68
N ARG A 347 -13.03 49.62 19.82
CA ARG A 347 -11.58 49.40 19.95
C ARG A 347 -11.02 50.25 21.09
N PRO A 348 -9.89 49.83 21.70
CA PRO A 348 -8.59 50.34 21.22
C PRO A 348 -7.74 49.30 20.48
#